data_AF-A0A6N6P8T8-F1
#
_entry.id   AF-A0A6N6P8T8-F1
#
_cell.length_a   1.000
_cell.length_b   1.000
_cell.length_c   1.000
_cell.angle_alpha   90.00
_cell.angle_beta   90.00
_cell.angle_gamma   90.00
#
_symmetry.space_group_name_H-M   'P 1'
#
loop_
_entity.id
_entity.type
_entity.pdbx_description
1 polymer ?
#
loop_
_entity_poly.entity_id
_entity_poly.type
_entity_poly.pdbx_seq_one_letter_code
_entity_poly.pdbx_strand_id
1 'polypeptide(L)'
;MAIGIAAGLCGSVCGNDVPPLEDAIPAAVKALAAPTPREFAGGIAMAVTAATDEAQAAVNQGLNHLHAGWEFEASRHFAVALRADPHCLLAHWGMAMALLVPTPPTGKARNAAVERMLDLLDMGRGSELERGYVYGLVKYLEEGPVSAAAAFHQVARKFPNDVQAAVFAALFGRGGYDETGAATLVQQQSEDELRALVKAHPESPLPLNALLLIRAEAPDLTPALESARTLCSMAPDYAPYCHLLGHYEWRCGNHAAAAATFARASALFEVWIKANKTTVADCPDWVKSECYHAVALASQGQFDAALTAAKRLAGTPLPVVCASSAGVRMMLWEATTLPARLLMRRGQPGDAALALAALPKPAAIKPYHDECLAYWGIDGLRLALDLRRQIEEGNLDDARNTAAALTFHGEQMAKAQTMAAEGGERSAWTRSFRAIELLANEDRGRLAMAGPANLRGTAYNWFRAAADRQRSAVLLYPPVVLSAMSARLGDYYLSEKQVPAAIEAFGDALLAFPNDLEAMQGLARAYEAGKQPENAAALARKIKLLQQP
;
A
#
# COMPACT_ATOMS: atom_id res chain seq x y z
N MET A 1 -12.86 -10.80 9.46
CA MET A 1 -13.74 -11.55 10.37
C MET A 1 -12.96 -11.74 11.65
N ALA A 2 -13.42 -11.05 12.69
CA ALA A 2 -12.82 -10.95 14.01
C ALA A 2 -13.10 -12.23 14.80
N ILE A 3 -12.08 -13.04 15.04
CA ILE A 3 -12.17 -14.15 16.00
C ILE A 3 -10.88 -14.09 16.81
N GLY A 4 -10.97 -13.47 17.99
CA GLY A 4 -9.86 -13.32 18.93
C GLY A 4 -10.07 -12.23 19.98
N ILE A 5 -10.90 -11.22 19.72
CA ILE A 5 -11.11 -10.12 20.68
C ILE A 5 -12.16 -10.51 21.75
N ALA A 6 -13.13 -11.38 21.42
CA ALA A 6 -14.22 -11.72 22.33
C ALA A 6 -13.82 -12.66 23.50
N ALA A 7 -12.66 -13.32 23.46
CA ALA A 7 -12.27 -14.26 24.53
C ALA A 7 -11.63 -13.58 25.75
N GLY A 8 -11.29 -12.28 25.67
CA GLY A 8 -10.74 -11.50 26.79
C GLY A 8 -11.73 -10.53 27.45
N LEU A 9 -12.87 -10.25 26.82
CA LEU A 9 -13.80 -9.18 27.27
C LEU A 9 -14.98 -9.70 28.10
N CYS A 10 -15.04 -11.00 28.39
CA CYS A 10 -16.11 -11.60 29.18
C CYS A 10 -15.52 -12.33 30.40
N GLY A 11 -14.89 -11.56 31.29
CA GLY A 11 -14.34 -12.03 32.55
C GLY A 11 -14.43 -10.94 33.62
N SER A 12 -15.33 -11.17 34.60
CA SER A 12 -15.55 -10.43 35.84
C SER A 12 -15.86 -8.93 35.78
N VAL A 13 -17.16 -8.63 35.92
CA VAL A 13 -17.68 -7.43 36.58
C VAL A 13 -17.24 -7.46 38.04
N CYS A 14 -16.13 -6.80 38.38
CA CYS A 14 -15.76 -6.26 39.70
C CYS A 14 -14.37 -5.59 39.60
N GLY A 15 -14.34 -4.27 39.39
CA GLY A 15 -13.15 -3.42 39.54
C GLY A 15 -12.06 -3.61 38.49
N ASN A 16 -12.27 -3.14 37.25
CA ASN A 16 -11.15 -2.90 36.35
C ASN A 16 -10.72 -1.44 36.53
N ASP A 17 -9.52 -1.23 37.08
CA ASP A 17 -8.89 0.09 37.11
C ASP A 17 -8.77 0.61 35.67
N VAL A 18 -9.35 1.78 35.40
CA VAL A 18 -9.24 2.44 34.09
C VAL A 18 -7.75 2.56 33.74
N PRO A 19 -7.29 2.07 32.56
CA PRO A 19 -5.86 2.08 32.23
C PRO A 19 -5.25 3.47 32.37
N PRO A 20 -4.02 3.61 32.88
CA PRO A 20 -3.32 4.90 32.92
C PRO A 20 -3.35 5.60 31.55
N LEU A 21 -3.49 6.94 31.56
CA LEU A 21 -3.58 7.72 30.32
C LEU A 21 -2.39 7.49 29.37
N GLU A 22 -1.17 7.45 29.91
CA GLU A 22 0.05 7.25 29.12
C GLU A 22 0.16 5.84 28.51
N ASP A 23 -0.63 4.88 28.98
CA ASP A 23 -0.72 3.56 28.34
C ASP A 23 -1.51 3.64 27.03
N ALA A 24 -2.43 4.60 26.88
CA ALA A 24 -3.16 4.85 25.64
C ALA A 24 -2.31 5.55 24.56
N ILE A 25 -1.08 5.99 24.87
CA ILE A 25 -0.19 6.70 23.94
C ILE A 25 0.97 5.76 23.52
N PRO A 26 1.15 5.49 22.22
CA PRO A 26 2.25 4.66 21.73
C PRO A 26 3.62 5.16 22.17
N ALA A 27 4.55 4.25 22.48
CA ALA A 27 5.90 4.61 22.93
C ALA A 27 6.65 5.53 21.94
N ALA A 28 6.51 5.28 20.64
CA ALA A 28 7.10 6.12 19.60
C ALA A 28 6.56 7.56 19.64
N VAL A 29 5.27 7.74 19.94
CA VAL A 29 4.66 9.07 20.08
C VAL A 29 5.10 9.74 21.39
N LYS A 30 5.19 8.99 22.48
CA LYS A 30 5.68 9.50 23.78
C LYS A 30 7.10 10.04 23.72
N ALA A 31 7.95 9.43 22.89
CA ALA A 31 9.34 9.82 22.73
C ALA A 31 9.54 11.13 21.96
N LEU A 32 8.50 11.67 21.32
CA LEU A 32 8.58 12.85 20.47
C LEU A 32 8.00 14.09 21.15
N ALA A 33 8.51 15.25 20.75
CA ALA A 33 7.91 16.52 21.11
C ALA A 33 6.50 16.65 20.50
N ALA A 34 5.69 17.51 21.12
CA ALA A 34 4.37 17.85 20.59
C ALA A 34 4.47 18.30 19.12
N PRO A 35 3.58 17.83 18.25
CA PRO A 35 3.57 18.23 16.84
C PRO A 35 3.24 19.71 16.69
N THR A 36 3.78 20.32 15.63
CA THR A 36 3.45 21.70 15.28
C THR A 36 2.13 21.72 14.50
N PRO A 37 1.09 22.44 14.96
CA PRO A 37 -0.16 22.57 14.21
C PRO A 37 0.08 23.18 12.82
N ARG A 38 -0.74 22.78 11.85
CA ARG A 38 -0.75 23.39 10.52
C ARG A 38 -2.13 23.90 10.16
N GLU A 39 -2.18 24.83 9.21
CA GLU A 39 -3.45 25.22 8.61
C GLU A 39 -3.90 24.19 7.57
N PHE A 40 -5.20 23.86 7.61
CA PHE A 40 -5.89 23.05 6.61
C PHE A 40 -7.00 23.90 6.00
N ALA A 41 -6.77 24.47 4.83
CA ALA A 41 -7.80 25.21 4.10
C ALA A 41 -8.99 24.27 3.79
N GLY A 42 -10.19 24.66 4.22
CA GLY A 42 -11.39 23.80 4.12
C GLY A 42 -11.33 22.52 4.95
N GLY A 43 -10.39 22.44 5.89
CA GLY A 43 -10.23 21.32 6.81
C GLY A 43 -11.33 21.24 7.86
N ILE A 44 -11.21 20.24 8.73
CA ILE A 44 -12.19 19.94 9.78
C ILE A 44 -12.13 21.02 10.86
N ALA A 45 -13.30 21.60 11.16
CA ALA A 45 -13.53 22.50 12.29
C ALA A 45 -14.75 21.97 13.09
N MET A 46 -14.55 20.86 13.79
CA MET A 46 -15.60 20.24 14.60
C MET A 46 -15.62 20.86 16.00
N ALA A 47 -16.83 21.11 16.52
CA ALA A 47 -17.01 21.40 17.95
C ALA A 47 -16.80 20.10 18.73
N VAL A 48 -15.84 20.10 19.66
CA VAL A 48 -15.45 18.94 20.44
C VAL A 48 -15.79 19.21 21.89
N THR A 49 -16.41 18.24 22.56
CA THR A 49 -16.63 18.27 24.01
C THR A 49 -15.30 18.08 24.73
N ALA A 50 -14.57 19.17 24.88
CA ALA A 50 -13.26 19.24 25.51
C ALA A 50 -13.25 20.29 26.63
N ALA A 51 -12.42 20.06 27.65
CA ALA A 51 -12.25 20.98 28.77
C ALA A 51 -11.42 22.24 28.41
N THR A 52 -10.64 22.19 27.32
CA THR A 52 -9.74 23.28 26.90
C THR A 52 -9.78 23.49 25.39
N ASP A 53 -9.53 24.74 24.96
CA ASP A 53 -9.39 25.09 23.55
C ASP A 53 -8.20 24.35 22.90
N GLU A 54 -7.14 24.10 23.67
CA GLU A 54 -5.98 23.32 23.23
C GLU A 54 -6.37 21.88 22.87
N ALA A 55 -7.14 21.20 23.72
CA ALA A 55 -7.60 19.84 23.46
C ALA A 55 -8.50 19.78 22.21
N GLN A 56 -9.45 20.71 22.06
CA GLN A 56 -10.29 20.79 20.85
C GLN A 56 -9.45 21.04 19.59
N ALA A 57 -8.52 22.00 19.63
CA ALA A 57 -7.66 22.31 18.50
C ALA A 57 -6.80 21.09 18.11
N ALA A 58 -6.24 20.39 19.10
CA ALA A 58 -5.46 19.18 18.89
C ALA A 58 -6.30 18.02 18.31
N VAL A 59 -7.54 17.83 18.77
CA VAL A 59 -8.46 16.85 18.15
C VAL A 59 -8.74 17.21 16.68
N ASN A 60 -9.03 18.47 16.37
CA ASN A 60 -9.26 18.91 14.98
C ASN A 60 -8.02 18.70 14.10
N GLN A 61 -6.81 18.97 14.59
CA GLN A 61 -5.58 18.64 13.86
C GLN A 61 -5.43 17.13 13.62
N GLY A 62 -5.67 16.31 14.66
CA GLY A 62 -5.64 14.85 14.56
C GLY A 62 -6.63 14.31 13.53
N LEU A 63 -7.87 14.82 13.51
CA LEU A 63 -8.89 14.45 12.54
C LEU A 63 -8.47 14.81 11.11
N ASN A 64 -7.89 16.01 10.88
CA ASN A 64 -7.43 16.41 9.56
C ASN A 64 -6.32 15.47 9.04
N HIS A 65 -5.34 15.13 9.87
CA HIS A 65 -4.29 14.19 9.51
C HIS A 65 -4.81 12.76 9.30
N LEU A 66 -5.76 12.31 10.13
CA LEU A 66 -6.38 10.99 10.02
C LEU A 66 -7.12 10.84 8.69
N HIS A 67 -8.01 11.79 8.36
CA HIS A 67 -8.76 11.77 7.10
C HIS A 67 -7.87 11.93 5.88
N ALA A 68 -6.69 12.52 6.04
CA ALA A 68 -5.73 12.70 4.98
C ALA A 68 -4.72 11.54 4.85
N GLY A 69 -4.89 10.47 5.63
CA GLY A 69 -4.10 9.24 5.54
C GLY A 69 -2.71 9.32 6.16
N TRP A 70 -2.53 10.13 7.22
CA TRP A 70 -1.28 10.22 7.98
C TRP A 70 -1.51 9.87 9.45
N GLU A 71 -1.79 8.60 9.72
CA GLU A 71 -2.19 8.11 11.04
C GLU A 71 -1.13 8.36 12.12
N PHE A 72 0.16 8.26 11.78
CA PHE A 72 1.23 8.55 12.74
C PHE A 72 1.17 10.00 13.22
N GLU A 73 1.06 10.98 12.31
CA GLU A 73 0.94 12.40 12.70
C GLU A 73 -0.38 12.68 13.41
N ALA A 74 -1.48 12.04 12.99
CA ALA A 74 -2.76 12.12 13.68
C ALA A 74 -2.65 11.67 15.15
N SER A 75 -1.98 10.54 15.40
CA SER A 75 -1.78 10.00 16.75
C SER A 75 -0.99 10.96 17.66
N ARG A 76 -0.04 11.74 17.10
CA ARG A 76 0.71 12.75 17.86
C ARG A 76 -0.19 13.90 18.31
N HIS A 77 -1.10 14.35 17.46
CA HIS A 77 -2.07 15.38 17.84
C HIS A 77 -3.11 14.86 18.84
N PHE A 78 -3.60 13.63 18.68
CA PHE A 78 -4.47 13.02 19.70
C PHE A 78 -3.75 12.84 21.04
N ALA A 79 -2.44 12.56 21.06
CA ALA A 79 -1.67 12.51 22.30
C ALA A 79 -1.60 13.86 23.03
N VAL A 80 -1.53 14.98 22.30
CA VAL A 80 -1.65 16.34 22.89
C VAL A 80 -3.03 16.52 23.50
N ALA A 81 -4.08 16.20 22.75
CA ALA A 81 -5.46 16.31 23.25
C ALA A 81 -5.70 15.46 24.51
N LEU A 82 -5.20 14.22 24.53
CA LEU A 82 -5.31 13.30 25.66
C LEU A 82 -4.66 13.86 26.92
N ARG A 83 -3.49 14.49 26.80
CA ARG A 83 -2.77 15.09 27.94
C ARG A 83 -3.43 16.38 28.41
N ALA A 84 -3.96 17.18 27.49
CA ALA A 84 -4.65 18.43 27.79
C ALA A 84 -6.04 18.19 28.44
N ASP A 85 -6.78 17.17 27.99
CA ASP A 85 -8.04 16.73 28.58
C ASP A 85 -8.16 15.20 28.56
N PRO A 86 -7.81 14.52 29.67
CA PRO A 86 -7.92 13.07 29.79
C PRO A 86 -9.34 12.51 29.67
N HIS A 87 -10.37 13.36 29.76
CA HIS A 87 -11.79 13.02 29.64
C HIS A 87 -12.42 13.46 28.31
N CYS A 88 -11.61 13.89 27.33
CA CYS A 88 -12.06 14.19 25.98
C CYS A 88 -12.34 12.88 25.22
N LEU A 89 -13.63 12.56 25.02
CA LEU A 89 -14.05 11.31 24.40
C LEU A 89 -13.47 11.12 22.99
N LEU A 90 -13.50 12.19 22.19
CA LEU A 90 -13.04 12.12 20.80
C LEU A 90 -11.52 12.02 20.66
N ALA A 91 -10.74 12.42 21.67
CA ALA A 91 -9.29 12.21 21.68
C ALA A 91 -8.94 10.72 21.84
N HIS A 92 -9.64 9.99 22.72
CA HIS A 92 -9.47 8.54 22.86
C HIS A 92 -9.95 7.79 21.61
N TRP A 93 -11.11 8.19 21.07
CA TRP A 93 -11.61 7.65 19.80
C TRP A 93 -10.61 7.88 18.65
N GLY A 94 -10.06 9.09 18.54
CA GLY A 94 -9.10 9.45 17.50
C GLY A 94 -7.80 8.65 17.61
N MET A 95 -7.28 8.47 18.82
CA MET A 95 -6.13 7.60 19.07
C MET A 95 -6.42 6.15 18.65
N ALA A 96 -7.59 5.60 19.03
CA ALA A 96 -7.98 4.25 18.64
C ALA A 96 -8.11 4.10 17.11
N MET A 97 -8.64 5.11 16.41
CA MET A 97 -8.74 5.16 14.96
C MET A 97 -7.38 5.28 14.26
N ALA A 98 -6.46 6.10 14.77
CA ALA A 98 -5.10 6.19 14.24
C ALA A 98 -4.32 4.85 14.40
N LEU A 99 -4.74 4.01 15.35
CA LEU A 99 -4.14 2.70 15.62
C LEU A 99 -5.05 1.53 15.21
N LEU A 100 -6.02 1.78 14.30
CA LEU A 100 -7.08 0.83 13.96
C LEU A 100 -6.52 -0.53 13.50
N VAL A 101 -5.45 -0.49 12.71
CA VAL A 101 -4.65 -1.64 12.31
C VAL A 101 -3.42 -1.72 13.24
N PRO A 102 -3.49 -2.51 14.33
CA PRO A 102 -2.43 -2.54 15.31
C PRO A 102 -1.20 -3.29 14.76
N THR A 103 -0.04 -2.82 15.17
CA THR A 103 1.23 -3.52 15.08
C THR A 103 1.66 -3.93 16.50
N PRO A 104 2.61 -4.85 16.70
CA PRO A 104 3.08 -5.18 18.04
C PRO A 104 3.43 -3.97 18.93
N PRO A 105 4.10 -2.90 18.44
CA PRO A 105 4.37 -1.72 19.28
C PRO A 105 3.14 -0.84 19.57
N THR A 106 2.03 -0.97 18.84
CA THR A 106 0.84 -0.11 19.00
C THR A 106 -0.37 -0.80 19.59
N GLY A 107 -0.42 -2.14 19.60
CA GLY A 107 -1.60 -2.91 20.04
C GLY A 107 -2.03 -2.62 21.48
N LYS A 108 -1.08 -2.57 22.43
CA LYS A 108 -1.37 -2.24 23.83
C LYS A 108 -1.96 -0.84 23.99
N ALA A 109 -1.37 0.15 23.30
CA ALA A 109 -1.85 1.52 23.35
C ALA A 109 -3.25 1.68 22.74
N ARG A 110 -3.50 0.99 21.63
CA ARG A 110 -4.84 0.96 21.04
C ARG A 110 -5.87 0.35 22.00
N ASN A 111 -5.55 -0.75 22.67
CA ASN A 111 -6.48 -1.38 23.62
C ASN A 111 -6.75 -0.46 24.81
N ALA A 112 -5.72 0.15 25.41
CA ALA A 112 -5.89 1.12 26.49
C ALA A 112 -6.73 2.34 26.07
N ALA A 113 -6.54 2.86 24.85
CA ALA A 113 -7.36 3.95 24.31
C ALA A 113 -8.83 3.53 24.15
N VAL A 114 -9.11 2.30 23.68
CA VAL A 114 -10.47 1.77 23.55
C VAL A 114 -11.12 1.57 24.92
N GLU A 115 -10.42 0.98 25.89
CA GLU A 115 -10.93 0.76 27.25
C GLU A 115 -11.29 2.08 27.94
N ARG A 116 -10.39 3.08 27.87
CA ARG A 116 -10.67 4.43 28.39
C ARG A 116 -11.83 5.12 27.65
N MET A 117 -11.93 4.95 26.34
CA MET A 117 -13.05 5.49 25.55
C MET A 117 -14.40 4.92 26.01
N LEU A 118 -14.46 3.61 26.27
CA LEU A 118 -15.68 2.94 26.75
C LEU A 118 -16.05 3.36 28.19
N ASP A 119 -15.07 3.50 29.07
CA ASP A 119 -15.29 4.02 30.44
C ASP A 119 -15.86 5.46 30.41
N LEU A 120 -15.31 6.34 29.57
CA LEU A 120 -15.86 7.70 29.39
C LEU A 120 -17.28 7.68 28.80
N LEU A 121 -17.58 6.73 27.91
CA LEU A 121 -18.93 6.55 27.37
C LEU A 121 -19.92 6.16 28.48
N ASP A 122 -19.53 5.24 29.37
CA ASP A 122 -20.35 4.79 30.51
C ASP A 122 -20.59 5.91 31.53
N MET A 123 -19.62 6.83 31.67
CA MET A 123 -19.76 8.07 32.45
C MET A 123 -20.64 9.14 31.76
N GLY A 124 -21.16 8.86 30.56
CA GLY A 124 -22.01 9.79 29.80
C GLY A 124 -21.26 10.98 29.20
N ARG A 125 -19.94 10.88 29.01
CA ARG A 125 -19.12 11.95 28.42
C ARG A 125 -19.41 12.12 26.92
N GLY A 126 -18.96 13.26 26.40
CA GLY A 126 -19.07 13.64 25.00
C GLY A 126 -20.45 14.15 24.58
N SER A 127 -20.52 14.70 23.38
CA SER A 127 -21.79 15.06 22.73
C SER A 127 -22.48 13.82 22.16
N GLU A 128 -23.73 13.97 21.73
CA GLU A 128 -24.44 12.87 21.08
C GLU A 128 -23.77 12.46 19.74
N LEU A 129 -23.21 13.42 19.02
CA LEU A 129 -22.42 13.18 17.80
C LEU A 129 -21.17 12.34 18.12
N GLU A 130 -20.40 12.74 19.14
CA GLU A 130 -19.20 12.01 19.56
C GLU A 130 -19.51 10.58 20.02
N ARG A 131 -20.61 10.38 20.77
CA ARG A 131 -21.05 9.02 21.13
C ARG A 131 -21.45 8.19 19.89
N GLY A 132 -21.98 8.84 18.85
CA GLY A 132 -22.22 8.20 17.54
C GLY A 132 -20.93 7.70 16.88
N TYR A 133 -19.83 8.45 17.00
CA TYR A 133 -18.52 8.05 16.49
C TYR A 133 -17.97 6.84 17.23
N VAL A 134 -18.08 6.85 18.57
CA VAL A 134 -17.73 5.71 19.42
C VAL A 134 -18.53 4.48 19.01
N TYR A 135 -19.84 4.62 18.81
CA TYR A 135 -20.69 3.52 18.34
C TYR A 135 -20.21 2.95 16.99
N GLY A 136 -19.87 3.80 16.03
CA GLY A 136 -19.31 3.37 14.74
C GLY A 136 -18.00 2.60 14.88
N LEU A 137 -17.08 3.06 15.73
CA LEU A 137 -15.81 2.36 16.00
C LEU A 137 -16.02 1.04 16.74
N VAL A 138 -16.92 0.98 17.74
CA VAL A 138 -17.25 -0.28 18.43
C VAL A 138 -17.77 -1.31 17.43
N LYS A 139 -18.68 -0.91 16.53
CA LYS A 139 -19.16 -1.80 15.46
C LYS A 139 -18.05 -2.27 14.53
N TYR A 140 -17.07 -1.41 14.22
CA TYR A 140 -15.90 -1.83 13.46
C TYR A 140 -15.10 -2.92 14.19
N LEU A 141 -14.83 -2.73 15.48
CA LEU A 141 -13.99 -3.63 16.27
C LEU A 141 -14.66 -4.99 16.52
N GLU A 142 -15.98 -5.00 16.75
CA GLU A 142 -16.74 -6.22 17.07
C GLU A 142 -17.17 -7.00 15.82
N GLU A 143 -17.70 -6.28 14.82
CA GLU A 143 -18.42 -6.90 13.70
C GLU A 143 -17.75 -6.62 12.33
N GLY A 144 -16.89 -5.61 12.26
CA GLY A 144 -16.13 -5.25 11.08
C GLY A 144 -16.68 -4.04 10.30
N PRO A 145 -16.07 -3.72 9.15
CA PRO A 145 -16.30 -2.46 8.45
C PRO A 145 -17.74 -2.28 7.93
N VAL A 146 -18.43 -3.35 7.52
CA VAL A 146 -19.81 -3.26 7.01
C VAL A 146 -20.78 -2.81 8.11
N SER A 147 -20.67 -3.36 9.32
CA SER A 147 -21.49 -2.92 10.46
C SER A 147 -21.14 -1.49 10.90
N ALA A 148 -19.85 -1.12 10.85
CA ALA A 148 -19.41 0.24 11.10
C ALA A 148 -20.02 1.23 10.10
N ALA A 149 -20.04 0.89 8.81
CA ALA A 149 -20.65 1.71 7.78
C ALA A 149 -22.14 1.95 8.05
N ALA A 150 -22.89 0.89 8.40
CA ALA A 150 -24.31 1.01 8.76
C ALA A 150 -24.52 1.91 9.99
N ALA A 151 -23.63 1.84 10.99
CA ALA A 151 -23.65 2.73 12.14
C ALA A 151 -23.37 4.18 11.75
N PHE A 152 -22.33 4.44 10.96
CA PHE A 152 -21.98 5.79 10.50
C PHE A 152 -23.05 6.40 9.58
N HIS A 153 -23.78 5.61 8.79
CA HIS A 153 -24.95 6.10 8.06
C HIS A 153 -26.05 6.62 9.01
N GLN A 154 -26.28 5.97 10.14
CA GLN A 154 -27.25 6.46 11.13
C GLN A 154 -26.79 7.77 11.76
N VAL A 155 -25.49 7.88 12.07
CA VAL A 155 -24.88 9.12 12.58
C VAL A 155 -25.03 10.23 11.54
N ALA A 156 -24.66 9.99 10.28
CA ALA A 156 -24.76 10.96 9.19
C ALA A 156 -26.20 11.45 8.95
N ARG A 157 -27.20 10.57 9.03
CA ARG A 157 -28.62 10.96 8.93
C ARG A 157 -29.07 11.86 10.08
N LYS A 158 -28.56 11.62 11.28
CA LYS A 158 -28.91 12.37 12.48
C LYS A 158 -28.18 13.71 12.56
N PHE A 159 -26.94 13.76 12.06
CA PHE A 159 -26.06 14.92 12.09
C PHE A 159 -25.61 15.28 10.66
N PRO A 160 -26.52 15.77 9.79
CA PRO A 160 -26.23 15.99 8.37
C PRO A 160 -25.17 17.07 8.09
N ASN A 161 -24.87 17.93 9.07
CA ASN A 161 -23.81 18.93 8.95
C ASN A 161 -22.41 18.37 9.27
N ASP A 162 -22.33 17.16 9.82
CA ASP A 162 -21.06 16.47 10.04
C ASP A 162 -20.72 15.60 8.83
N VAL A 163 -19.92 16.17 7.92
CA VAL A 163 -19.49 15.51 6.68
C VAL A 163 -18.69 14.23 6.95
N GLN A 164 -17.94 14.22 8.05
CA GLN A 164 -17.04 13.14 8.43
C GLN A 164 -17.78 11.81 8.67
N ALA A 165 -18.95 11.80 9.31
CA ALA A 165 -19.73 10.58 9.51
C ALA A 165 -20.13 9.94 8.16
N ALA A 166 -20.55 10.75 7.19
CA ALA A 166 -20.88 10.26 5.85
C ALA A 166 -19.63 9.74 5.10
N VAL A 167 -18.48 10.41 5.27
CA VAL A 167 -17.19 9.93 4.74
C VAL A 167 -16.81 8.57 5.35
N PHE A 168 -16.92 8.39 6.66
CA PHE A 168 -16.63 7.10 7.30
C PHE A 168 -17.61 6.00 6.85
N ALA A 169 -18.89 6.33 6.66
CA ALA A 169 -19.87 5.39 6.13
C ALA A 169 -19.44 4.85 4.76
N ALA A 170 -19.08 5.74 3.82
CA ALA A 170 -18.61 5.34 2.49
C ALA A 170 -17.25 4.61 2.54
N LEU A 171 -16.29 5.08 3.35
CA LEU A 171 -14.98 4.45 3.49
C LEU A 171 -15.12 3.01 3.99
N PHE A 172 -15.86 2.77 5.08
CA PHE A 172 -16.03 1.43 5.63
C PHE A 172 -17.02 0.58 4.83
N GLY A 173 -17.93 1.20 4.08
CA GLY A 173 -18.92 0.52 3.26
C GLY A 173 -18.39 0.00 1.93
N ARG A 174 -17.26 0.53 1.43
CA ARG A 174 -16.75 0.25 0.07
C ARG A 174 -16.62 -1.25 -0.26
N GLY A 175 -17.10 -1.63 -1.45
CA GLY A 175 -17.11 -3.02 -1.91
C GLY A 175 -15.96 -3.43 -2.84
N GLY A 176 -15.15 -2.48 -3.32
CA GLY A 176 -14.07 -2.73 -4.26
C GLY A 176 -14.54 -3.15 -5.67
N TYR A 177 -13.65 -3.82 -6.39
CA TYR A 177 -13.80 -4.22 -7.79
C TYR A 177 -13.79 -5.75 -7.90
N ASP A 178 -14.58 -6.30 -8.82
CA ASP A 178 -14.66 -7.74 -9.07
C ASP A 178 -13.47 -8.26 -9.92
N GLU A 179 -13.49 -9.54 -10.26
CA GLU A 179 -12.43 -10.19 -11.05
C GLU A 179 -12.29 -9.66 -12.47
N THR A 180 -13.35 -9.02 -13.01
CA THR A 180 -13.32 -8.34 -14.31
C THR A 180 -12.87 -6.89 -14.20
N GLY A 181 -12.68 -6.40 -12.97
CA GLY A 181 -12.35 -5.02 -12.68
C GLY A 181 -13.57 -4.08 -12.62
N ALA A 182 -14.79 -4.59 -12.74
CA ALA A 182 -15.98 -3.77 -12.60
C ALA A 182 -16.20 -3.39 -11.13
N ALA A 183 -16.60 -2.13 -10.88
CA ALA A 183 -16.97 -1.69 -9.54
C ALA A 183 -18.20 -2.47 -9.08
N THR A 184 -18.14 -3.09 -7.91
CA THR A 184 -19.30 -3.73 -7.29
C THR A 184 -20.40 -2.70 -7.02
N LEU A 185 -21.66 -3.11 -6.91
CA LEU A 185 -22.77 -2.19 -6.61
C LEU A 185 -22.51 -1.37 -5.34
N VAL A 186 -21.93 -2.01 -4.32
CA VAL A 186 -21.59 -1.37 -3.05
C VAL A 186 -20.46 -0.34 -3.21
N GLN A 187 -19.46 -0.63 -4.05
CA GLN A 187 -18.44 0.35 -4.43
C GLN A 187 -19.05 1.55 -5.16
N GLN A 188 -19.93 1.32 -6.14
CA GLN A 188 -20.60 2.38 -6.88
C GLN A 188 -21.40 3.29 -5.95
N GLN A 189 -22.17 2.72 -5.02
CA GLN A 189 -22.91 3.45 -3.99
C GLN A 189 -21.99 4.33 -3.14
N SER A 190 -20.89 3.78 -2.62
CA SER A 190 -19.93 4.52 -1.79
C SER A 190 -19.27 5.67 -2.58
N GLU A 191 -18.94 5.43 -3.85
CA GLU A 191 -18.38 6.48 -4.71
C GLU A 191 -19.40 7.57 -5.07
N ASP A 192 -20.67 7.23 -5.28
CA ASP A 192 -21.73 8.20 -5.57
C ASP A 192 -22.04 9.09 -4.36
N GLU A 193 -22.06 8.52 -3.16
CA GLU A 193 -22.17 9.27 -1.91
C GLU A 193 -21.01 10.26 -1.75
N LEU A 194 -19.77 9.81 -1.94
CA LEU A 194 -18.60 10.68 -1.86
C LEU A 194 -18.59 11.74 -2.97
N ARG A 195 -19.01 11.41 -4.20
CA ARG A 195 -19.17 12.41 -5.27
C ARG A 195 -20.19 13.48 -4.91
N ALA A 196 -21.31 13.11 -4.27
CA ALA A 196 -22.29 14.07 -3.79
C ALA A 196 -21.70 14.99 -2.71
N LEU A 197 -20.91 14.45 -1.78
CA LEU A 197 -20.21 15.23 -0.76
C LEU A 197 -19.14 16.16 -1.34
N VAL A 198 -18.35 15.70 -2.32
CA VAL A 198 -17.37 16.55 -3.04
C VAL A 198 -18.08 17.73 -3.70
N LYS A 199 -19.24 17.50 -4.31
CA LYS A 199 -20.04 18.57 -4.93
C LYS A 199 -20.61 19.56 -3.90
N ALA A 200 -21.00 19.07 -2.74
CA ALA A 200 -21.57 19.90 -1.67
C ALA A 200 -20.50 20.70 -0.90
N HIS A 201 -19.27 20.21 -0.84
CA HIS A 201 -18.15 20.79 -0.09
C HIS A 201 -16.87 20.91 -0.95
N PRO A 202 -16.91 21.66 -2.07
CA PRO A 202 -15.80 21.73 -3.03
C PRO A 202 -14.51 22.32 -2.46
N GLU A 203 -14.61 23.11 -1.38
CA GLU A 203 -13.47 23.68 -0.66
C GLU A 203 -12.81 22.68 0.30
N SER A 204 -13.50 21.59 0.67
CA SER A 204 -13.00 20.64 1.65
C SER A 204 -12.21 19.51 0.98
N PRO A 205 -10.95 19.25 1.39
CA PRO A 205 -10.18 18.15 0.82
C PRO A 205 -10.67 16.78 1.30
N LEU A 206 -11.49 16.72 2.36
CA LEU A 206 -11.91 15.48 3.02
C LEU A 206 -12.68 14.53 2.10
N PRO A 207 -13.83 14.92 1.51
CA PRO A 207 -14.61 14.01 0.67
C PRO A 207 -13.86 13.62 -0.60
N LEU A 208 -13.06 14.56 -1.13
CA LEU A 208 -12.26 14.34 -2.33
C LEU A 208 -11.15 13.33 -2.06
N ASN A 209 -10.42 13.47 -0.96
CA ASN A 209 -9.42 12.49 -0.55
C ASN A 209 -10.05 11.11 -0.32
N ALA A 210 -11.18 11.03 0.38
CA ALA A 210 -11.88 9.77 0.60
C ALA A 210 -12.31 9.10 -0.73
N LEU A 211 -12.86 9.86 -1.68
CA LEU A 211 -13.24 9.36 -3.00
C LEU A 211 -12.02 8.78 -3.75
N LEU A 212 -10.90 9.49 -3.72
CA LEU A 212 -9.67 9.05 -4.38
C LEU A 212 -9.09 7.81 -3.69
N LEU A 213 -9.11 7.74 -2.35
CA LEU A 213 -8.63 6.56 -1.64
C LEU A 213 -9.41 5.29 -1.98
N ILE A 214 -10.76 5.35 -2.04
CA ILE A 214 -11.55 4.16 -2.40
C ILE A 214 -11.44 3.78 -3.88
N ARG A 215 -11.02 4.73 -4.73
CA ARG A 215 -10.82 4.53 -6.18
C ARG A 215 -9.39 4.15 -6.56
N ALA A 216 -8.42 4.30 -5.67
CA ALA A 216 -7.01 4.07 -5.99
C ALA A 216 -6.71 2.66 -6.55
N GLU A 217 -7.56 1.68 -6.23
CA GLU A 217 -7.42 0.30 -6.70
C GLU A 217 -8.27 -0.02 -7.95
N ALA A 218 -9.02 0.94 -8.50
CA ALA A 218 -9.78 0.74 -9.74
C ALA A 218 -8.84 0.36 -10.88
N PRO A 219 -9.27 -0.48 -11.85
CA PRO A 219 -8.42 -0.87 -12.98
C PRO A 219 -7.92 0.35 -13.78
N ASP A 220 -8.81 1.32 -14.02
CA ASP A 220 -8.50 2.58 -14.70
C ASP A 220 -8.71 3.78 -13.76
N LEU A 221 -7.64 4.54 -13.54
CA LEU A 221 -7.64 5.75 -12.72
C LEU A 221 -7.79 7.04 -13.54
N THR A 222 -7.74 6.95 -14.87
CA THR A 222 -7.75 8.10 -15.79
C THR A 222 -8.90 9.07 -15.52
N PRO A 223 -10.15 8.62 -15.28
CA PRO A 223 -11.27 9.54 -15.00
C PRO A 223 -11.12 10.36 -13.71
N ALA A 224 -10.26 9.94 -12.78
CA ALA A 224 -10.06 10.57 -11.48
C ALA A 224 -8.69 11.25 -11.32
N LEU A 225 -7.83 11.22 -12.35
CA LEU A 225 -6.50 11.83 -12.30
C LEU A 225 -6.57 13.35 -12.05
N GLU A 226 -7.47 14.07 -12.71
CA GLU A 226 -7.60 15.52 -12.52
C GLU A 226 -8.08 15.87 -11.11
N SER A 227 -8.94 15.03 -10.54
CA SER A 227 -9.37 15.13 -9.15
C SER A 227 -8.20 14.94 -8.18
N ALA A 228 -7.28 14.01 -8.46
CA ALA A 228 -6.06 13.83 -7.66
C ALA A 228 -5.10 15.04 -7.75
N ARG A 229 -4.98 15.64 -8.93
CA ARG A 229 -4.22 16.89 -9.12
C ARG A 229 -4.83 18.05 -8.34
N THR A 230 -6.16 18.15 -8.38
CA THR A 230 -6.92 19.14 -7.61
C THR A 230 -6.68 18.98 -6.12
N LEU A 231 -6.78 17.75 -5.58
CA LEU A 231 -6.50 17.51 -4.15
C LEU A 231 -5.08 17.95 -3.76
N CYS A 232 -4.09 17.60 -4.58
CA CYS A 232 -2.70 17.98 -4.32
C CYS A 232 -2.49 19.50 -4.39
N SER A 233 -3.20 20.22 -5.26
CA SER A 233 -3.11 21.69 -5.34
C SER A 233 -3.78 22.41 -4.17
N MET A 234 -4.72 21.78 -3.47
CA MET A 234 -5.34 22.33 -2.25
C MET A 234 -4.35 22.40 -1.07
N ALA A 235 -3.43 21.44 -0.97
CA ALA A 235 -2.36 21.44 0.04
C ALA A 235 -1.04 20.94 -0.57
N PRO A 236 -0.36 21.78 -1.38
CA PRO A 236 0.79 21.37 -2.19
C PRO A 236 2.04 21.04 -1.34
N ASP A 237 2.07 21.45 -0.07
CA ASP A 237 3.12 21.14 0.90
C ASP A 237 2.76 19.93 1.79
N TYR A 238 1.68 19.22 1.49
CA TYR A 238 1.25 18.05 2.26
C TYR A 238 1.65 16.75 1.58
N ALA A 239 2.60 16.04 2.21
CA ALA A 239 3.22 14.85 1.64
C ALA A 239 2.23 13.72 1.26
N PRO A 240 1.20 13.39 2.07
CA PRO A 240 0.22 12.37 1.69
C PRO A 240 -0.54 12.65 0.40
N TYR A 241 -0.90 13.91 0.12
CA TYR A 241 -1.59 14.26 -1.14
C TYR A 241 -0.66 14.21 -2.34
N CYS A 242 0.62 14.60 -2.17
CA CYS A 242 1.64 14.37 -3.18
C CYS A 242 1.79 12.87 -3.47
N HIS A 243 1.87 12.04 -2.43
CA HIS A 243 1.98 10.59 -2.59
C HIS A 243 0.79 10.01 -3.37
N LEU A 244 -0.43 10.38 -2.99
CA LEU A 244 -1.64 9.94 -3.67
C LEU A 244 -1.66 10.37 -5.14
N LEU A 245 -1.29 11.63 -5.45
CA LEU A 245 -1.16 12.08 -6.84
C LEU A 245 -0.11 11.25 -7.60
N GLY A 246 1.05 10.99 -7.01
CA GLY A 246 2.08 10.16 -7.63
C GLY A 246 1.56 8.77 -8.01
N HIS A 247 0.74 8.15 -7.15
CA HIS A 247 0.09 6.88 -7.43
C HIS A 247 -0.81 6.96 -8.67
N TYR A 248 -1.65 8.00 -8.74
CA TYR A 248 -2.54 8.23 -9.87
C TYR A 248 -1.78 8.49 -11.18
N GLU A 249 -0.77 9.36 -11.16
CA GLU A 249 0.08 9.62 -12.33
C GLU A 249 0.75 8.33 -12.81
N TRP A 250 1.29 7.52 -11.90
CA TRP A 250 1.95 6.26 -12.25
C TRP A 250 0.98 5.25 -12.87
N ARG A 251 -0.19 5.05 -12.25
CA ARG A 251 -1.23 4.13 -12.74
C ARG A 251 -1.83 4.57 -14.08
N CYS A 252 -1.83 5.87 -14.39
CA CYS A 252 -2.25 6.40 -15.70
C CYS A 252 -1.13 6.38 -16.75
N GLY A 253 0.07 5.88 -16.42
CA GLY A 253 1.20 5.80 -17.35
C GLY A 253 1.95 7.12 -17.55
N ASN A 254 1.75 8.11 -16.67
CA ASN A 254 2.44 9.40 -16.67
C ASN A 254 3.71 9.30 -15.79
N HIS A 255 4.62 8.40 -16.14
CA HIS A 255 5.72 7.99 -15.27
C HIS A 255 6.68 9.12 -14.88
N ALA A 256 6.93 10.09 -15.76
CA ALA A 256 7.76 11.26 -15.45
C ALA A 256 7.12 12.15 -14.37
N ALA A 257 5.83 12.46 -14.52
CA ALA A 257 5.06 13.21 -13.53
C ALA A 257 4.97 12.46 -12.20
N ALA A 258 4.80 11.13 -12.25
CA ALA A 258 4.83 10.28 -11.06
C ALA A 258 6.18 10.35 -10.35
N ALA A 259 7.29 10.19 -11.06
CA ALA A 259 8.64 10.23 -10.49
C ALA A 259 8.92 11.58 -9.81
N ALA A 260 8.56 12.70 -10.45
CA ALA A 260 8.68 14.03 -9.88
C ALA A 260 7.79 14.23 -8.64
N THR A 261 6.54 13.75 -8.68
CA THR A 261 5.60 13.88 -7.58
C THR A 261 6.01 13.05 -6.36
N PHE A 262 6.50 11.82 -6.56
CA PHE A 262 7.03 11.01 -5.47
C PHE A 262 8.33 11.58 -4.89
N ALA A 263 9.22 12.13 -5.71
CA ALA A 263 10.41 12.85 -5.21
C ALA A 263 10.02 14.04 -4.30
N ARG A 264 8.96 14.78 -4.67
CA ARG A 264 8.40 15.84 -3.84
C ARG A 264 7.82 15.30 -2.54
N ALA A 265 7.02 14.24 -2.60
CA ALA A 265 6.45 13.60 -1.40
C ALA A 265 7.56 13.16 -0.44
N SER A 266 8.59 12.47 -0.94
CA SER A 266 9.77 12.10 -0.15
C SER A 266 10.46 13.30 0.48
N ALA A 267 10.69 14.38 -0.28
CA ALA A 267 11.33 15.59 0.25
C ALA A 267 10.52 16.24 1.39
N LEU A 268 9.18 16.27 1.28
CA LEU A 268 8.30 16.78 2.32
C LEU A 268 8.33 15.89 3.58
N PHE A 269 8.33 14.56 3.41
CA PHE A 269 8.51 13.66 4.55
C PHE A 269 9.90 13.80 5.19
N GLU A 270 10.97 14.02 4.42
CA GLU A 270 12.30 14.28 4.98
C GLU A 270 12.36 15.57 5.81
N VAL A 271 11.67 16.63 5.36
CA VAL A 271 11.53 17.87 6.14
C VAL A 271 10.85 17.56 7.46
N TRP A 272 9.75 16.79 7.44
CA TRP A 272 9.08 16.36 8.66
C TRP A 272 9.98 15.50 9.56
N ILE A 273 10.73 14.54 8.99
CA ILE A 273 11.65 13.68 9.74
C ILE A 273 12.70 14.52 10.48
N LYS A 274 13.33 15.46 9.76
CA LYS A 274 14.36 16.36 10.31
C LYS A 274 13.79 17.28 11.39
N ALA A 275 12.63 17.90 11.14
CA ALA A 275 11.99 18.82 12.08
C ALA A 275 11.61 18.13 13.39
N ASN A 276 11.20 16.87 13.33
CA ASN A 276 10.74 16.09 14.49
C ASN A 276 11.83 15.20 15.11
N LYS A 277 13.05 15.21 14.57
CA LYS A 277 14.18 14.37 15.00
C LYS A 277 13.83 12.87 15.03
N THR A 278 13.02 12.44 14.07
CA THR A 278 12.62 11.04 13.91
C THR A 278 13.55 10.30 12.97
N THR A 279 13.27 9.01 12.73
CA THR A 279 13.99 8.20 11.76
C THR A 279 13.04 7.53 10.78
N VAL A 280 13.58 6.74 9.85
CA VAL A 280 12.76 5.91 8.95
C VAL A 280 11.84 4.94 9.70
N ALA A 281 12.14 4.59 10.96
CA ALA A 281 11.28 3.75 11.80
C ALA A 281 9.90 4.38 12.07
N ASP A 282 9.84 5.71 12.12
CA ASP A 282 8.65 6.49 12.46
C ASP A 282 7.92 7.04 11.21
N CYS A 283 8.50 6.89 10.03
CA CYS A 283 7.98 7.45 8.78
C CYS A 283 7.87 6.39 7.66
N PRO A 284 6.96 5.41 7.80
CA PRO A 284 6.71 4.43 6.73
C PRO A 284 6.36 5.11 5.39
N ASP A 285 5.62 6.21 5.39
CA ASP A 285 5.20 6.87 4.14
C ASP A 285 6.36 7.50 3.34
N TRP A 286 7.47 7.85 4.01
CA TRP A 286 8.71 8.20 3.31
C TRP A 286 9.27 7.00 2.54
N VAL A 287 9.37 5.84 3.20
CA VAL A 287 9.87 4.59 2.58
C VAL A 287 9.01 4.22 1.37
N LYS A 288 7.69 4.31 1.53
CA LYS A 288 6.70 4.06 0.47
C LYS A 288 6.92 5.01 -0.72
N SER A 289 7.14 6.30 -0.47
CA SER A 289 7.37 7.31 -1.50
C SER A 289 8.69 7.09 -2.24
N GLU A 290 9.78 6.78 -1.54
CA GLU A 290 11.07 6.45 -2.17
C GLU A 290 11.01 5.17 -3.01
N CYS A 291 10.29 4.13 -2.54
CA CYS A 291 10.09 2.92 -3.33
C CYS A 291 9.37 3.23 -4.64
N TYR A 292 8.30 4.02 -4.58
CA TYR A 292 7.57 4.44 -5.77
C TYR A 292 8.38 5.35 -6.69
N HIS A 293 9.19 6.25 -6.14
CA HIS A 293 10.06 7.11 -6.94
C HIS A 293 11.01 6.26 -7.80
N ALA A 294 11.68 5.26 -7.20
CA ALA A 294 12.54 4.35 -7.95
C ALA A 294 11.76 3.52 -9.00
N VAL A 295 10.56 3.04 -8.67
CA VAL A 295 9.71 2.30 -9.63
C VAL A 295 9.24 3.19 -10.78
N ALA A 296 8.86 4.44 -10.51
CA ALA A 296 8.43 5.39 -11.52
C ALA A 296 9.58 5.78 -12.46
N LEU A 297 10.80 5.97 -11.93
CA LEU A 297 12.01 6.17 -12.75
C LEU A 297 12.25 4.97 -13.69
N ALA A 298 12.11 3.74 -13.18
CA ALA A 298 12.25 2.54 -14.01
C ALA A 298 11.16 2.46 -15.09
N SER A 299 9.90 2.75 -14.75
CA SER A 299 8.79 2.81 -15.71
C SER A 299 8.98 3.90 -16.78
N GLN A 300 9.64 5.02 -16.44
CA GLN A 300 10.03 6.07 -17.40
C GLN A 300 11.18 5.64 -18.33
N GLY A 301 11.87 4.55 -18.02
CA GLY A 301 13.07 4.09 -18.74
C GLY A 301 14.39 4.61 -18.17
N GLN A 302 14.38 5.30 -17.03
CA GLN A 302 15.58 5.76 -16.33
C GLN A 302 16.14 4.69 -15.38
N PHE A 303 16.49 3.53 -15.93
CA PHE A 303 16.85 2.35 -15.13
C PHE A 303 18.04 2.58 -14.20
N ASP A 304 19.11 3.22 -14.66
CA ASP A 304 20.31 3.44 -13.85
C ASP A 304 20.02 4.38 -12.66
N ALA A 305 19.20 5.41 -12.87
CA ALA A 305 18.73 6.29 -11.82
C ALA A 305 17.85 5.53 -10.82
N ALA A 306 16.91 4.72 -11.32
CA ALA A 306 16.05 3.87 -10.50
C ALA A 306 16.83 2.89 -9.63
N LEU A 307 17.80 2.17 -10.20
CA LEU A 307 18.62 1.20 -9.49
C LEU A 307 19.53 1.89 -8.46
N THR A 308 20.05 3.08 -8.78
CA THR A 308 20.83 3.90 -7.85
C THR A 308 19.98 4.34 -6.66
N ALA A 309 18.78 4.87 -6.91
CA ALA A 309 17.84 5.26 -5.86
C ALA A 309 17.44 4.07 -4.98
N ALA A 310 17.10 2.92 -5.59
CA ALA A 310 16.73 1.72 -4.87
C ALA A 310 17.89 1.16 -4.02
N LYS A 311 19.13 1.15 -4.53
CA LYS A 311 20.31 0.71 -3.76
C LYS A 311 20.60 1.64 -2.58
N ARG A 312 20.48 2.96 -2.79
CA ARG A 312 20.61 3.96 -1.72
C ARG A 312 19.57 3.72 -0.64
N LEU A 313 18.31 3.53 -1.03
CA LEU A 313 17.23 3.24 -0.10
C LEU A 313 17.48 1.93 0.67
N ALA A 314 17.76 0.84 -0.03
CA ALA A 314 18.05 -0.48 0.57
C ALA A 314 19.27 -0.47 1.51
N GLY A 315 20.23 0.43 1.27
CA GLY A 315 21.42 0.62 2.11
C GLY A 315 21.19 1.48 3.36
N THR A 316 19.98 1.98 3.59
CA THR A 316 19.66 2.77 4.79
C THR A 316 19.81 1.89 6.04
N PRO A 317 20.60 2.31 7.04
CA PRO A 317 20.78 1.54 8.27
C PRO A 317 19.45 1.29 8.99
N LEU A 318 19.22 0.04 9.37
CA LEU A 318 18.01 -0.38 10.07
C LEU A 318 18.29 -0.58 11.56
N PRO A 319 17.57 0.12 12.45
CA PRO A 319 17.70 -0.08 13.89
C PRO A 319 17.02 -1.38 14.35
N VAL A 320 17.80 -2.33 14.87
CA VAL A 320 17.30 -3.61 15.42
C VAL A 320 16.40 -3.38 16.64
N VAL A 321 16.71 -2.38 17.48
CA VAL A 321 15.96 -2.08 18.71
C VAL A 321 14.48 -1.75 18.46
N CYS A 322 14.14 -1.27 17.26
CA CYS A 322 12.76 -1.02 16.85
C CYS A 322 12.40 -1.80 15.58
N ALA A 323 12.86 -3.06 15.49
CA ALA A 323 12.59 -3.98 14.39
C ALA A 323 11.09 -4.14 14.06
N SER A 324 10.20 -4.04 15.06
CA SER A 324 8.76 -4.14 14.88
C SER A 324 8.05 -2.83 14.53
N SER A 325 8.79 -1.71 14.44
CA SER A 325 8.22 -0.44 13.97
C SER A 325 7.72 -0.55 12.53
N ALA A 326 6.65 0.18 12.21
CA ALA A 326 6.05 0.16 10.88
C ALA A 326 7.06 0.55 9.78
N GLY A 327 7.92 1.53 10.06
CA GLY A 327 8.95 1.96 9.14
C GLY A 327 10.05 0.92 8.88
N VAL A 328 10.59 0.27 9.92
CA VAL A 328 11.61 -0.78 9.75
C VAL A 328 11.03 -1.99 9.03
N ARG A 329 9.81 -2.42 9.39
CA ARG A 329 9.13 -3.51 8.68
C ARG A 329 8.90 -3.17 7.21
N MET A 330 8.51 -1.93 6.88
CA MET A 330 8.36 -1.50 5.50
C MET A 330 9.69 -1.52 4.74
N MET A 331 10.78 -1.11 5.38
CA MET A 331 12.10 -1.24 4.78
C MET A 331 12.43 -2.70 4.43
N LEU A 332 12.19 -3.61 5.36
CA LEU A 332 12.47 -5.04 5.18
C LEU A 332 11.61 -5.67 4.06
N TRP A 333 10.30 -5.41 4.04
CA TRP A 333 9.40 -5.96 3.01
C TRP A 333 9.60 -5.32 1.63
N GLU A 334 9.74 -4.00 1.56
CA GLU A 334 9.71 -3.25 0.31
C GLU A 334 11.09 -2.80 -0.16
N ALA A 335 11.76 -1.97 0.64
CA ALA A 335 12.95 -1.24 0.22
C ALA A 335 14.15 -2.18 -0.03
N THR A 336 14.42 -3.08 0.90
CA THR A 336 15.62 -3.94 0.83
C THR A 336 15.57 -4.94 -0.32
N THR A 337 14.38 -5.28 -0.82
CA THR A 337 14.19 -6.17 -1.97
C THR A 337 14.12 -5.42 -3.31
N LEU A 338 13.88 -4.10 -3.29
CA LEU A 338 13.60 -3.32 -4.49
C LEU A 338 14.71 -3.36 -5.55
N PRO A 339 16.03 -3.28 -5.22
CA PRO A 339 17.07 -3.40 -6.23
C PRO A 339 16.99 -4.72 -7.01
N ALA A 340 16.72 -5.82 -6.32
CA ALA A 340 16.57 -7.13 -6.94
C ALA A 340 15.32 -7.20 -7.83
N ARG A 341 14.21 -6.59 -7.39
CA ARG A 341 12.95 -6.54 -8.16
C ARG A 341 13.08 -5.69 -9.43
N LEU A 342 13.86 -4.60 -9.40
CA LEU A 342 14.15 -3.79 -10.59
C LEU A 342 15.01 -4.56 -11.61
N LEU A 343 16.08 -5.22 -11.15
CA LEU A 343 16.91 -6.08 -12.01
C LEU A 343 16.09 -7.25 -12.58
N MET A 344 15.25 -7.88 -11.76
CA MET A 344 14.33 -8.93 -12.20
C MET A 344 13.36 -8.46 -13.30
N ARG A 345 12.89 -7.20 -13.21
CA ARG A 345 12.06 -6.56 -14.23
C ARG A 345 12.83 -6.35 -15.53
N ARG A 346 14.01 -5.72 -15.48
CA ARG A 346 14.87 -5.47 -16.65
C ARG A 346 15.19 -6.76 -17.41
N GLY A 347 15.50 -7.83 -16.68
CA GLY A 347 15.58 -9.20 -17.21
C GLY A 347 16.60 -9.40 -18.33
N GLN A 348 17.68 -8.62 -18.36
CA GLN A 348 18.79 -8.83 -19.30
C GLN A 348 19.64 -10.03 -18.88
N PRO A 349 20.39 -10.67 -19.81
CA PRO A 349 21.33 -11.73 -19.44
C PRO A 349 22.29 -11.29 -18.32
N GLY A 350 22.38 -12.08 -17.25
CA GLY A 350 23.17 -11.76 -16.05
C GLY A 350 22.42 -10.99 -14.97
N ASP A 351 21.24 -10.45 -15.25
CA ASP A 351 20.43 -9.74 -14.23
C ASP A 351 19.97 -10.66 -13.12
N ALA A 352 19.73 -11.94 -13.37
CA ALA A 352 19.36 -12.89 -12.33
C ALA A 352 20.47 -12.99 -11.26
N ALA A 353 21.74 -13.08 -11.69
CA ALA A 353 22.88 -13.10 -10.78
C ALA A 353 23.07 -11.77 -10.04
N LEU A 354 22.91 -10.63 -10.73
CA LEU A 354 22.99 -9.30 -10.12
C LEU A 354 21.87 -9.08 -9.08
N ALA A 355 20.65 -9.51 -9.40
CA ALA A 355 19.50 -9.40 -8.51
C ALA A 355 19.67 -10.27 -7.27
N LEU A 356 20.15 -11.51 -7.44
CA LEU A 356 20.47 -12.42 -6.35
C LEU A 356 21.55 -11.84 -5.42
N ALA A 357 22.55 -11.17 -5.99
CA ALA A 357 23.59 -10.49 -5.23
C ALA A 357 23.05 -9.26 -4.47
N ALA A 358 22.05 -8.58 -5.02
CA ALA A 358 21.44 -7.39 -4.43
C ALA A 358 20.46 -7.67 -3.29
N LEU A 359 19.92 -8.89 -3.17
CA LEU A 359 19.08 -9.27 -2.04
C LEU A 359 19.88 -9.28 -0.72
N PRO A 360 19.24 -8.92 0.41
CA PRO A 360 19.85 -9.04 1.73
C PRO A 360 20.35 -10.46 1.98
N LYS A 361 21.52 -10.61 2.61
CA LYS A 361 22.03 -11.93 3.00
C LYS A 361 21.29 -12.43 4.25
N PRO A 362 21.09 -13.76 4.42
CA PRO A 362 20.41 -14.30 5.60
C PRO A 362 20.99 -13.81 6.94
N ALA A 363 22.32 -13.69 7.04
CA ALA A 363 22.98 -13.17 8.23
C ALA A 363 22.58 -11.72 8.58
N ALA A 364 22.28 -10.89 7.57
CA ALA A 364 21.87 -9.50 7.78
C ALA A 364 20.41 -9.37 8.23
N ILE A 365 19.57 -10.34 7.88
CA ILE A 365 18.13 -10.35 8.21
C ILE A 365 17.86 -11.10 9.53
N LYS A 366 18.73 -12.05 9.91
CA LYS A 366 18.61 -12.85 11.13
C LYS A 366 18.25 -12.04 12.39
N PRO A 367 18.81 -10.84 12.65
CA PRO A 367 18.45 -10.05 13.83
C PRO A 367 16.99 -9.58 13.90
N TYR A 368 16.24 -9.65 12.80
CA TYR A 368 14.85 -9.19 12.70
C TYR A 368 13.82 -10.31 12.75
N HIS A 369 14.23 -11.59 12.75
CA HIS A 369 13.32 -12.73 12.57
C HIS A 369 12.23 -12.83 13.64
N ASP A 370 12.54 -12.44 14.88
CA ASP A 370 11.59 -12.51 16.00
C ASP A 370 10.48 -11.45 15.88
N GLU A 371 10.73 -10.37 15.13
CA GLU A 371 9.89 -9.18 15.09
C GLU A 371 9.34 -8.86 13.69
N CYS A 372 9.79 -9.56 12.64
CA CYS A 372 9.37 -9.32 11.27
C CYS A 372 9.49 -10.56 10.39
N LEU A 373 8.40 -10.85 9.65
CA LEU A 373 8.31 -12.00 8.76
C LEU A 373 8.85 -11.76 7.33
N ALA A 374 9.47 -10.62 7.06
CA ALA A 374 9.96 -10.25 5.72
C ALA A 374 10.96 -11.25 5.12
N TYR A 375 11.67 -12.01 5.95
CA TYR A 375 12.58 -13.05 5.50
C TYR A 375 11.89 -14.10 4.61
N TRP A 376 10.61 -14.40 4.84
CA TRP A 376 9.84 -15.29 3.97
C TRP A 376 9.73 -14.76 2.54
N GLY A 377 9.47 -13.46 2.39
CA GLY A 377 9.41 -12.81 1.09
C GLY A 377 10.77 -12.80 0.39
N ILE A 378 11.82 -12.45 1.15
CA ILE A 378 13.21 -12.41 0.69
C ILE A 378 13.67 -13.80 0.23
N ASP A 379 13.34 -14.85 0.96
CA ASP A 379 13.71 -16.23 0.64
C ASP A 379 12.99 -16.75 -0.61
N GLY A 380 11.70 -16.42 -0.77
CA GLY A 380 10.96 -16.74 -2.00
C GLY A 380 11.53 -16.03 -3.23
N LEU A 381 11.86 -14.74 -3.11
CA LEU A 381 12.54 -14.00 -4.18
C LEU A 381 13.92 -14.59 -4.49
N ARG A 382 14.65 -15.05 -3.48
CA ARG A 382 15.95 -15.70 -3.66
C ARG A 382 15.83 -16.98 -4.48
N LEU A 383 14.84 -17.83 -4.18
CA LEU A 383 14.57 -19.05 -4.93
C LEU A 383 14.18 -18.75 -6.39
N ALA A 384 13.32 -17.77 -6.63
CA ALA A 384 12.93 -17.34 -7.98
C ALA A 384 14.13 -16.82 -8.80
N LEU A 385 15.00 -16.00 -8.17
CA LEU A 385 16.19 -15.47 -8.84
C LEU A 385 17.25 -16.53 -9.10
N ASP A 386 17.47 -17.45 -8.15
CA ASP A 386 18.42 -18.55 -8.35
C ASP A 386 17.94 -19.51 -9.45
N LEU A 387 16.64 -19.77 -9.51
CA LEU A 387 16.02 -20.51 -10.61
C LEU A 387 16.30 -19.86 -11.97
N ARG A 388 16.08 -18.54 -12.09
CA ARG A 388 16.37 -17.81 -13.33
C ARG A 388 17.86 -17.84 -13.69
N ARG A 389 18.75 -17.68 -12.71
CA ARG A 389 20.20 -17.79 -12.90
C ARG A 389 20.60 -19.17 -13.43
N GLN A 390 20.07 -20.24 -12.84
CA GLN A 390 20.32 -21.62 -13.29
C GLN A 390 19.81 -21.85 -14.71
N ILE A 391 18.66 -21.28 -15.09
CA ILE A 391 18.16 -21.32 -16.47
C ILE A 391 19.13 -20.60 -17.43
N GLU A 392 19.61 -19.40 -17.08
CA GLU A 392 20.57 -18.63 -17.89
C GLU A 392 21.90 -19.38 -18.09
N GLU A 393 22.35 -20.13 -17.08
CA GLU A 393 23.56 -20.96 -17.12
C GLU A 393 23.38 -22.29 -17.86
N GLY A 394 22.14 -22.67 -18.20
CA GLY A 394 21.81 -23.96 -18.82
C GLY A 394 21.74 -25.13 -17.83
N ASN A 395 21.78 -24.87 -16.53
CA ASN A 395 21.70 -25.86 -15.45
C ASN A 395 20.25 -26.29 -15.18
N LEU A 396 19.59 -26.91 -16.18
CA LEU A 396 18.15 -27.13 -16.17
C LEU A 396 17.67 -28.16 -15.13
N ASP A 397 18.51 -29.10 -14.69
CA ASP A 397 18.16 -30.06 -13.64
C ASP A 397 18.11 -29.38 -12.26
N ASP A 398 19.10 -28.55 -11.95
CA ASP A 398 19.09 -27.72 -10.75
C ASP A 398 17.90 -26.76 -10.77
N ALA A 399 17.61 -26.16 -11.93
CA ALA A 399 16.44 -25.30 -12.11
C ALA A 399 15.13 -26.05 -11.79
N ARG A 400 14.97 -27.31 -12.20
CA ARG A 400 13.77 -28.10 -11.83
C ARG A 400 13.66 -28.29 -10.32
N ASN A 401 14.77 -28.59 -9.65
CA ASN A 401 14.79 -28.74 -8.19
C ASN A 401 14.44 -27.43 -7.48
N THR A 402 15.00 -26.31 -7.93
CA THR A 402 14.72 -24.98 -7.39
C THR A 402 13.28 -24.54 -7.64
N ALA A 403 12.68 -24.88 -8.79
CA ALA A 403 11.26 -24.63 -9.06
C ALA A 403 10.33 -25.41 -8.13
N ALA A 404 10.67 -26.66 -7.80
CA ALA A 404 9.95 -27.43 -6.78
C ALA A 404 10.09 -26.80 -5.39
N ALA A 405 11.30 -26.37 -5.01
CA ALA A 405 11.56 -25.69 -3.74
C ALA A 405 10.79 -24.37 -3.60
N LEU A 406 10.72 -23.55 -4.66
CA LEU A 406 9.94 -22.31 -4.70
C LEU A 406 8.44 -22.56 -4.47
N THR A 407 7.93 -23.68 -4.97
CA THR A 407 6.52 -24.06 -4.81
C THR A 407 6.24 -24.52 -3.40
N PHE A 408 7.10 -25.39 -2.88
CA PHE A 408 7.04 -25.81 -1.49
C PHE A 408 7.12 -24.60 -0.55
N HIS A 409 7.98 -23.61 -0.83
CA HIS A 409 8.05 -22.36 -0.06
C HIS A 409 6.71 -21.61 -0.05
N GLY A 410 6.04 -21.49 -1.21
CA GLY A 410 4.69 -20.93 -1.30
C GLY A 410 3.67 -21.69 -0.45
N GLU A 411 3.66 -23.02 -0.48
CA GLU A 411 2.78 -23.84 0.36
C GLU A 411 3.05 -23.62 1.87
N GLN A 412 4.31 -23.44 2.25
CA GLN A 412 4.68 -23.13 3.63
C GLN A 412 4.23 -21.72 4.04
N MET A 413 4.32 -20.73 3.14
CA MET A 413 3.72 -19.42 3.38
C MET A 413 2.19 -19.48 3.50
N ALA A 414 1.51 -20.31 2.72
CA ALA A 414 0.06 -20.47 2.84
C ALA A 414 -0.31 -21.03 4.23
N LYS A 415 0.45 -22.01 4.74
CA LYS A 415 0.25 -22.60 6.08
C LYS A 415 0.57 -21.62 7.23
N ALA A 416 1.53 -20.72 7.04
CA ALA A 416 1.97 -19.76 8.05
C ALA A 416 1.19 -18.43 8.05
N GLN A 417 0.14 -18.29 7.23
CA GLN A 417 -0.60 -17.03 7.07
C GLN A 417 -1.19 -16.47 8.39
N THR A 418 -1.55 -17.33 9.34
CA THR A 418 -2.10 -16.92 10.63
C THR A 418 -1.06 -16.18 11.48
N MET A 419 0.20 -16.61 11.42
CA MET A 419 1.31 -15.93 12.10
C MET A 419 1.46 -14.48 11.64
N ALA A 420 1.29 -14.22 10.33
CA ALA A 420 1.33 -12.86 9.80
C ALA A 420 0.14 -12.01 10.24
N ALA A 421 -1.03 -12.61 10.45
CA ALA A 421 -2.18 -11.90 10.99
C ALA A 421 -1.97 -11.52 12.47
N GLU A 422 -1.49 -12.46 13.29
CA GLU A 422 -1.18 -12.24 14.70
C GLU A 422 -0.03 -11.24 14.90
N GLY A 423 0.98 -11.28 14.02
CA GLY A 423 2.13 -10.37 14.05
C GLY A 423 1.86 -8.97 13.47
N GLY A 424 0.66 -8.68 12.97
CA GLY A 424 0.31 -7.38 12.37
C GLY A 424 0.97 -7.11 11.01
N GLU A 425 1.26 -8.17 10.24
CA GLU A 425 1.96 -8.11 8.94
C GLU A 425 1.13 -8.68 7.78
N ARG A 426 -0.14 -9.01 8.00
CA ARG A 426 -1.03 -9.66 7.02
C ARG A 426 -0.98 -9.03 5.63
N SER A 427 -0.99 -7.70 5.55
CA SER A 427 -0.99 -6.98 4.26
C SER A 427 0.31 -7.17 3.48
N ALA A 428 1.46 -7.00 4.15
CA ALA A 428 2.78 -7.20 3.55
C ALA A 428 2.98 -8.67 3.16
N TRP A 429 2.61 -9.59 4.06
CA TRP A 429 2.61 -11.03 3.81
C TRP A 429 1.79 -11.39 2.58
N THR A 430 0.53 -10.94 2.49
CA THR A 430 -0.36 -11.25 1.37
C THR A 430 0.19 -10.75 0.05
N ARG A 431 0.75 -9.54 0.01
CA ARG A 431 1.40 -8.99 -1.19
C ARG A 431 2.60 -9.83 -1.61
N SER A 432 3.47 -10.19 -0.68
CA SER A 432 4.66 -11.01 -0.96
C SER A 432 4.32 -12.44 -1.35
N PHE A 433 3.37 -13.07 -0.65
CA PHE A 433 2.92 -14.43 -0.93
C PHE A 433 2.37 -14.55 -2.36
N ARG A 434 1.45 -13.65 -2.74
CA ARG A 434 0.89 -13.61 -4.10
C ARG A 434 1.97 -13.38 -5.16
N ALA A 435 2.96 -12.53 -4.87
CA ALA A 435 4.08 -12.31 -5.76
C ALA A 435 4.90 -13.58 -5.97
N ILE A 436 5.17 -14.34 -4.91
CA ILE A 436 5.90 -15.61 -4.97
C ILE A 436 5.11 -16.65 -5.77
N GLU A 437 3.79 -16.77 -5.56
CA GLU A 437 2.95 -17.67 -6.36
C GLU A 437 2.96 -17.31 -7.85
N LEU A 438 2.92 -16.02 -8.15
CA LEU A 438 2.97 -15.51 -9.52
C LEU A 438 4.34 -15.78 -10.17
N LEU A 439 5.44 -15.51 -9.47
CA LEU A 439 6.80 -15.83 -9.92
C LEU A 439 7.02 -17.33 -10.10
N ALA A 440 6.45 -18.17 -9.22
CA ALA A 440 6.53 -19.62 -9.33
C ALA A 440 5.84 -20.17 -10.59
N ASN A 441 4.81 -19.49 -11.09
CA ASN A 441 4.19 -19.81 -12.38
C ASN A 441 5.02 -19.23 -13.53
N GLU A 442 5.44 -17.97 -13.48
CA GLU A 442 6.28 -17.35 -14.50
C GLU A 442 7.56 -18.17 -14.76
N ASP A 443 8.27 -18.55 -13.70
CA ASP A 443 9.56 -19.21 -13.80
C ASP A 443 9.46 -20.66 -14.28
N ARG A 444 8.34 -21.34 -14.02
CA ARG A 444 8.04 -22.63 -14.66
C ARG A 444 7.81 -22.49 -16.16
N GLY A 445 7.12 -21.43 -16.58
CA GLY A 445 6.98 -21.09 -17.99
C GLY A 445 8.34 -20.86 -18.64
N ARG A 446 9.23 -20.10 -17.99
CA ARG A 446 10.61 -19.87 -18.44
C ARG A 446 11.42 -21.16 -18.53
N LEU A 447 11.32 -22.03 -17.51
CA LEU A 447 11.98 -23.33 -17.49
C LEU A 447 11.50 -24.23 -18.63
N ALA A 448 10.19 -24.25 -18.90
CA ALA A 448 9.62 -24.99 -20.03
C ALA A 448 10.13 -24.45 -21.37
N MET A 449 10.24 -23.13 -21.53
CA MET A 449 10.80 -22.49 -22.73
C MET A 449 12.29 -22.80 -22.93
N ALA A 450 13.07 -22.87 -21.86
CA ALA A 450 14.48 -23.24 -21.90
C ALA A 450 14.70 -24.74 -22.19
N GLY A 451 13.69 -25.57 -21.95
CA GLY A 451 13.73 -27.01 -22.19
C GLY A 451 13.62 -27.44 -23.65
N PRO A 452 13.51 -28.77 -23.88
CA PRO A 452 13.33 -29.36 -25.20
C PRO A 452 12.12 -28.78 -25.96
N ALA A 453 12.26 -28.61 -27.29
CA ALA A 453 11.25 -27.98 -28.12
C ALA A 453 9.85 -28.62 -28.02
N ASN A 454 9.78 -29.96 -27.87
CA ASN A 454 8.52 -30.69 -27.73
C ASN A 454 7.79 -30.43 -26.40
N LEU A 455 8.43 -29.82 -25.41
CA LEU A 455 7.83 -29.49 -24.11
C LEU A 455 7.49 -28.01 -23.94
N ARG A 456 7.90 -27.14 -24.88
CA ARG A 456 7.70 -25.68 -24.80
C ARG A 456 6.23 -25.27 -24.80
N GLY A 457 5.36 -26.05 -25.44
CA GLY A 457 3.91 -25.79 -25.43
C GLY A 457 3.28 -25.76 -24.04
N THR A 458 3.91 -26.42 -23.05
CA THR A 458 3.44 -26.37 -21.65
C THR A 458 3.67 -25.01 -20.99
N ALA A 459 4.57 -24.17 -21.52
CA ALA A 459 4.86 -22.83 -21.00
C ALA A 459 3.62 -21.91 -21.05
N TYR A 460 2.74 -22.08 -22.05
CA TYR A 460 1.50 -21.33 -22.16
C TYR A 460 0.65 -21.39 -20.89
N ASN A 461 0.42 -22.60 -20.37
CA ASN A 461 -0.43 -22.81 -19.19
C ASN A 461 0.16 -22.11 -17.97
N TRP A 462 1.48 -22.11 -17.82
CA TRP A 462 2.18 -21.45 -16.73
C TRP A 462 2.12 -19.93 -16.84
N PHE A 463 2.36 -19.36 -18.03
CA PHE A 463 2.25 -17.91 -18.24
C PHE A 463 0.80 -17.41 -18.11
N ARG A 464 -0.18 -18.18 -18.60
CA ARG A 464 -1.60 -17.86 -18.41
C ARG A 464 -1.97 -17.88 -16.92
N ALA A 465 -1.57 -18.92 -16.20
CA ALA A 465 -1.80 -19.02 -14.76
C ALA A 465 -1.14 -17.88 -13.95
N ALA A 466 0.00 -17.35 -14.41
CA ALA A 466 0.65 -16.17 -13.83
C ALA A 466 -0.14 -14.88 -14.15
N ALA A 467 -0.59 -14.71 -15.39
CA ALA A 467 -1.40 -13.57 -15.83
C ALA A 467 -2.73 -13.48 -15.08
N ASP A 468 -3.47 -14.59 -14.98
CA ASP A 468 -4.77 -14.64 -14.29
C ASP A 468 -4.64 -14.36 -12.78
N ARG A 469 -3.46 -14.60 -12.18
CA ARG A 469 -3.17 -14.32 -10.77
C ARG A 469 -2.72 -12.88 -10.52
N GLN A 470 -2.29 -12.15 -11.55
CA GLN A 470 -1.82 -10.79 -11.38
C GLN A 470 -3.02 -9.88 -11.09
N ARG A 471 -2.95 -9.15 -9.98
CA ARG A 471 -3.95 -8.16 -9.58
C ARG A 471 -3.34 -6.77 -9.57
N SER A 472 -4.19 -5.75 -9.61
CA SER A 472 -3.79 -4.35 -9.44
C SER A 472 -2.98 -4.12 -8.17
N ALA A 473 -2.14 -3.09 -8.19
CA ALA A 473 -1.45 -2.59 -7.01
C ALA A 473 -2.47 -2.17 -5.94
N VAL A 474 -2.22 -2.54 -4.69
CA VAL A 474 -3.11 -2.23 -3.54
C VAL A 474 -2.37 -1.39 -2.51
N LEU A 475 -3.13 -0.76 -1.60
CA LEU A 475 -2.61 -0.04 -0.43
C LEU A 475 -1.70 1.15 -0.76
N LEU A 476 -1.76 1.68 -1.98
CA LEU A 476 -0.83 2.70 -2.47
C LEU A 476 0.63 2.23 -2.35
N TYR A 477 0.96 1.01 -2.77
CA TYR A 477 2.34 0.55 -2.91
C TYR A 477 2.64 0.15 -4.35
N PRO A 478 3.89 0.27 -4.83
CA PRO A 478 4.24 -0.33 -6.10
C PRO A 478 3.98 -1.84 -6.05
N PRO A 479 3.63 -2.48 -7.18
CA PRO A 479 3.56 -3.93 -7.27
C PRO A 479 4.86 -4.58 -6.78
N VAL A 480 4.75 -5.77 -6.17
CA VAL A 480 5.95 -6.54 -5.84
C VAL A 480 6.59 -7.06 -7.14
N VAL A 481 5.79 -7.61 -8.05
CA VAL A 481 6.24 -7.96 -9.40
C VAL A 481 5.96 -6.79 -10.33
N LEU A 482 7.04 -6.19 -10.84
CA LEU A 482 7.01 -4.90 -11.53
C LEU A 482 6.72 -4.99 -13.03
N SER A 483 6.62 -6.18 -13.61
CA SER A 483 6.29 -6.40 -15.02
C SER A 483 4.88 -6.97 -15.17
N ALA A 484 4.20 -6.64 -16.27
CA ALA A 484 2.92 -7.24 -16.61
C ALA A 484 3.11 -8.71 -17.05
N MET A 485 2.39 -9.64 -16.42
CA MET A 485 2.47 -11.06 -16.76
C MET A 485 1.88 -11.37 -18.13
N SER A 486 0.89 -10.60 -18.61
CA SER A 486 0.41 -10.72 -20.00
C SER A 486 1.51 -10.45 -21.04
N ALA A 487 2.55 -9.66 -20.70
CA ALA A 487 3.69 -9.50 -21.60
C ALA A 487 4.48 -10.80 -21.80
N ARG A 488 4.46 -11.73 -20.82
CA ARG A 488 5.08 -13.06 -20.96
C ARG A 488 4.31 -13.95 -21.92
N LEU A 489 2.99 -13.83 -21.96
CA LEU A 489 2.17 -14.45 -23.00
C LEU A 489 2.49 -13.87 -24.38
N GLY A 490 2.68 -12.54 -24.47
CA GLY A 490 3.12 -11.87 -25.71
C GLY A 490 4.46 -12.41 -26.23
N ASP A 491 5.47 -12.51 -25.36
CA ASP A 491 6.78 -13.08 -25.70
C ASP A 491 6.67 -14.55 -26.14
N TYR A 492 5.85 -15.36 -25.44
CA TYR A 492 5.57 -16.74 -25.82
C TYR A 492 4.94 -16.84 -27.22
N TYR A 493 3.87 -16.10 -27.47
CA TYR A 493 3.20 -16.11 -28.77
C TYR A 493 4.10 -15.64 -29.91
N LEU A 494 4.98 -14.66 -29.67
CA LEU A 494 6.02 -14.28 -30.63
C LEU A 494 6.95 -15.44 -30.96
N SER A 495 7.42 -16.19 -29.96
CA SER A 495 8.29 -17.35 -30.19
C SER A 495 7.61 -18.48 -30.98
N GLU A 496 6.30 -18.64 -30.81
CA GLU A 496 5.48 -19.60 -31.54
C GLU A 496 4.93 -19.05 -32.87
N LYS A 497 5.37 -17.83 -33.27
CA LYS A 497 4.94 -17.13 -34.49
C LYS A 497 3.43 -16.86 -34.56
N GLN A 498 2.74 -16.83 -33.42
CA GLN A 498 1.32 -16.50 -33.29
C GLN A 498 1.14 -14.99 -33.11
N VAL A 499 1.47 -14.23 -34.16
CA VAL A 499 1.56 -12.77 -34.09
C VAL A 499 0.26 -12.08 -33.61
N PRO A 500 -0.95 -12.44 -34.07
CA PRO A 500 -2.17 -11.77 -33.59
C PRO A 500 -2.37 -11.91 -32.08
N ALA A 501 -2.13 -13.11 -31.53
CA ALA A 501 -2.23 -13.36 -30.09
C ALA A 501 -1.13 -12.63 -29.30
N ALA A 502 0.06 -12.46 -29.89
CA ALA A 502 1.11 -11.66 -29.28
C ALA A 502 0.72 -10.17 -29.17
N ILE A 503 0.15 -9.60 -30.24
CA ILE A 503 -0.33 -8.21 -30.25
C ILE A 503 -1.40 -8.01 -29.17
N GLU A 504 -2.37 -8.92 -29.06
CA GLU A 504 -3.42 -8.90 -28.05
C GLU A 504 -2.83 -8.96 -26.63
N ALA A 505 -1.95 -9.92 -26.35
CA ALA A 505 -1.36 -10.09 -25.03
C ALA A 505 -0.49 -8.90 -24.57
N PHE A 506 0.24 -8.25 -25.49
CA PHE A 506 0.93 -6.99 -25.16
C PHE A 506 -0.05 -5.81 -25.00
N GLY A 507 -1.19 -5.82 -25.70
CA GLY A 507 -2.29 -4.90 -25.47
C GLY A 507 -2.83 -5.01 -24.04
N ASP A 508 -3.13 -6.23 -23.58
CA ASP A 508 -3.57 -6.50 -22.20
C ASP A 508 -2.53 -6.05 -21.17
N ALA A 509 -1.25 -6.28 -21.46
CA ALA A 509 -0.17 -5.78 -20.62
C ALA A 509 -0.19 -4.24 -20.47
N LEU A 510 -0.49 -3.52 -21.55
CA LEU A 510 -0.58 -2.05 -21.56
C LEU A 510 -1.91 -1.52 -20.98
N LEU A 511 -2.96 -2.34 -20.89
CA LEU A 511 -4.15 -2.00 -20.11
C LEU A 511 -3.85 -2.07 -18.61
N ALA A 512 -3.12 -3.10 -18.17
CA ALA A 512 -2.74 -3.28 -16.77
C ALA A 512 -1.63 -2.32 -16.32
N PHE A 513 -0.68 -2.03 -17.21
CA PHE A 513 0.46 -1.14 -16.97
C PHE A 513 0.55 -0.11 -18.12
N PRO A 514 -0.26 0.96 -18.09
CA PRO A 514 -0.27 1.97 -19.14
C PRO A 514 1.12 2.55 -19.41
N ASN A 515 1.47 2.65 -20.69
CA ASN A 515 2.76 3.18 -21.17
C ASN A 515 4.00 2.44 -20.61
N ASP A 516 3.86 1.20 -20.17
CA ASP A 516 5.01 0.40 -19.73
C ASP A 516 5.99 0.15 -20.88
N LEU A 517 7.25 0.54 -20.68
CA LEU A 517 8.28 0.52 -21.72
C LEU A 517 8.55 -0.89 -22.27
N GLU A 518 8.59 -1.91 -21.41
CA GLU A 518 8.87 -3.29 -21.82
C GLU A 518 7.71 -3.85 -22.64
N ALA A 519 6.47 -3.63 -22.20
CA ALA A 519 5.28 -4.05 -22.94
C ALA A 519 5.15 -3.30 -24.28
N MET A 520 5.48 -2.00 -24.33
CA MET A 520 5.50 -1.24 -25.59
C MET A 520 6.57 -1.77 -26.55
N GLN A 521 7.77 -2.09 -26.07
CA GLN A 521 8.81 -2.68 -26.91
C GLN A 521 8.43 -4.08 -27.41
N GLY A 522 7.78 -4.90 -26.57
CA GLY A 522 7.20 -6.18 -26.96
C GLY A 522 6.16 -6.03 -28.08
N LEU A 523 5.23 -5.09 -27.93
CA LEU A 523 4.21 -4.79 -28.93
C LEU A 523 4.83 -4.28 -30.24
N ALA A 524 5.88 -3.47 -30.19
CA ALA A 524 6.59 -3.02 -31.39
C ALA A 524 7.17 -4.20 -32.18
N ARG A 525 7.84 -5.13 -31.48
CA ARG A 525 8.36 -6.38 -32.09
C ARG A 525 7.23 -7.23 -32.69
N ALA A 526 6.07 -7.29 -32.03
CA ALA A 526 4.90 -7.99 -32.54
C ALA A 526 4.32 -7.34 -33.81
N TYR A 527 4.26 -6.01 -33.89
CA TYR A 527 3.86 -5.31 -35.11
C TYR A 527 4.85 -5.52 -36.26
N GLU A 528 6.14 -5.49 -36.01
CA GLU A 528 7.17 -5.79 -37.02
C GLU A 528 7.02 -7.22 -37.57
N ALA A 529 6.87 -8.21 -36.68
CA ALA A 529 6.61 -9.60 -37.06
C ALA A 529 5.30 -9.74 -37.86
N GLY A 530 4.30 -8.91 -37.56
CA GLY A 530 3.01 -8.84 -38.26
C GLY A 530 3.02 -8.05 -39.55
N LYS A 531 4.18 -7.55 -40.00
CA LYS A 531 4.33 -6.68 -41.18
C LYS A 531 3.47 -5.40 -41.07
N GLN A 532 3.39 -4.83 -39.87
CA GLN A 532 2.73 -3.55 -39.57
C GLN A 532 3.76 -2.46 -39.19
N PRO A 533 4.69 -2.09 -40.11
CA PRO A 533 5.81 -1.20 -39.78
C PRO A 533 5.37 0.21 -39.37
N GLU A 534 4.22 0.69 -39.85
CA GLU A 534 3.67 1.99 -39.46
C GLU A 534 3.28 2.02 -37.98
N ASN A 535 2.66 0.94 -37.49
CA ASN A 535 2.28 0.78 -36.09
C ASN A 535 3.52 0.67 -35.19
N ALA A 536 4.53 -0.11 -35.61
CA ALA A 536 5.82 -0.18 -34.91
C ALA A 536 6.52 1.18 -34.83
N ALA A 537 6.57 1.93 -35.94
CA ALA A 537 7.16 3.26 -35.99
C ALA A 537 6.40 4.28 -35.13
N ALA A 538 5.06 4.21 -35.11
CA ALA A 538 4.24 5.04 -34.23
C ALA A 538 4.54 4.77 -32.75
N LEU A 539 4.67 3.48 -32.38
CA LEU A 539 4.99 3.09 -31.01
C LEU A 539 6.40 3.52 -30.60
N ALA A 540 7.40 3.39 -31.49
CA ALA A 540 8.75 3.87 -31.26
C ALA A 540 8.80 5.40 -31.04
N ARG A 541 8.01 6.18 -31.81
CA ARG A 541 7.86 7.62 -31.58
C ARG A 541 7.24 7.90 -30.21
N LYS A 542 6.20 7.17 -29.81
CA LYS A 542 5.56 7.30 -28.50
C LYS A 542 6.53 6.98 -27.36
N ILE A 543 7.31 5.90 -27.47
CA ILE A 543 8.36 5.55 -26.50
C ILE A 543 9.33 6.72 -26.33
N LYS A 544 9.84 7.27 -27.45
CA LYS A 544 10.79 8.39 -27.41
C LYS A 544 10.21 9.64 -26.73
N LEU A 545 8.91 9.91 -26.90
CA LEU A 545 8.23 11.02 -26.24
C LEU A 545 8.08 10.78 -24.73
N LEU A 546 7.71 9.57 -24.31
CA LEU A 546 7.52 9.21 -22.90
C LEU A 546 8.83 9.20 -22.09
N GLN A 547 9.97 9.01 -22.77
CA GLN A 547 11.29 9.04 -22.16
C GLN A 547 11.86 10.46 -22.01
N GLN A 548 11.19 11.48 -22.56
CA GLN A 548 11.59 12.87 -22.35
C GLN A 548 11.28 13.28 -20.90
N PRO A 549 12.16 14.09 -20.29
CA PRO A 549 12.01 14.52 -18.89
C PRO A 549 10.79 15.43 -18.67
#